data_AF-U1Y6E0-F1
#
_entry.id   AF-U1Y6E0-F1
#
_cell.length_a   1.000
_cell.length_b   1.000
_cell.length_c   1.000
_cell.angle_alpha   90.00
_cell.angle_beta   90.00
_cell.angle_gamma   90.00
#
_symmetry.space_group_name_H-M   'P 1'
#
loop_
_entity.id
_entity.type
_entity.pdbx_description
1 polymer ?
#
loop_
_entity_poly.entity_id
_entity_poly.type
_entity_poly.pdbx_seq_one_letter_code
_entity_poly.pdbx_strand_id
1 'polypeptide(L)'
;MTQLSYNGPYKTFMVQAYRNGCQCISQAYLTGGRHMAQHGDWTFLYDNKEETTTRYVSFIGEEARHDIAIIQTQNFYGKSLVLNILTHRMAILGQKDLDEPGYLEEAFNMTEGEANELREFLRLSI
;
A
#
# COMPACT_ATOMS: atom_id res chain seq x y z
N MET A 1 -0.34 -35.64 -7.30
CA MET A 1 0.76 -35.56 -6.30
C MET A 1 1.18 -34.10 -6.31
N THR A 2 0.82 -33.22 -5.37
CA THR A 2 0.50 -33.38 -3.95
C THR A 2 -0.48 -32.25 -3.57
N GLN A 3 -1.48 -32.56 -2.75
CA GLN A 3 -2.44 -31.60 -2.20
C GLN A 3 -1.75 -30.67 -1.19
N LEU A 4 -2.08 -29.38 -1.21
CA LEU A 4 -1.92 -28.51 -0.04
C LEU A 4 -3.32 -28.16 0.48
N SER A 5 -3.74 -28.93 1.48
CA SER A 5 -4.92 -28.69 2.29
C SER A 5 -4.65 -27.52 3.23
N TYR A 6 -5.39 -26.42 3.08
CA TYR A 6 -5.39 -25.32 4.04
C TYR A 6 -6.63 -25.45 4.94
N ASN A 7 -6.44 -26.00 6.14
CA ASN A 7 -7.45 -26.08 7.20
C ASN A 7 -7.32 -24.87 8.13
N GLY A 8 -7.80 -23.71 7.67
CA GLY A 8 -7.95 -22.50 8.49
C GLY A 8 -9.43 -22.22 8.81
N PRO A 9 -9.78 -21.76 10.02
CA PRO A 9 -11.16 -21.68 10.51
C PRO A 9 -12.01 -20.56 9.86
N TYR A 10 -11.46 -19.79 8.92
CA TYR A 10 -12.06 -18.54 8.46
C TYR A 10 -12.86 -18.64 7.16
N LYS A 11 -13.18 -19.86 6.70
CA LYS A 11 -13.87 -20.06 5.42
C LYS A 11 -15.37 -19.68 5.41
N THR A 12 -15.95 -19.24 6.54
CA THR A 12 -17.41 -19.00 6.63
C THR A 12 -17.82 -17.76 7.45
N PHE A 13 -16.90 -16.83 7.73
CA PHE A 13 -17.21 -15.68 8.60
C PHE A 13 -17.24 -14.29 7.91
N MET A 14 -17.44 -14.25 6.59
CA MET A 14 -17.54 -13.00 5.83
C MET A 14 -18.83 -12.86 5.02
N VAL A 15 -19.98 -13.35 5.52
CA VAL A 15 -21.29 -13.13 4.87
C VAL A 15 -22.44 -12.76 5.84
N GLN A 16 -22.21 -12.59 7.15
CA GLN A 16 -23.34 -12.40 8.08
C GLN A 16 -23.13 -11.44 9.27
N ALA A 17 -22.17 -10.51 9.21
CA ALA A 17 -21.97 -9.52 10.27
C ALA A 17 -22.52 -8.11 9.95
N TYR A 18 -23.06 -7.87 8.75
CA TYR A 18 -23.46 -6.52 8.31
C TYR A 18 -24.97 -6.25 8.30
N ARG A 19 -25.80 -7.10 8.94
CA ARG A 19 -27.27 -6.95 8.83
C ARG A 19 -28.08 -6.65 10.08
N ASN A 20 -27.61 -6.86 11.31
CA ASN A 20 -28.45 -6.54 12.48
C ASN A 20 -27.60 -6.04 13.63
N GLY A 21 -27.49 -4.72 13.77
CA GLY A 21 -26.68 -4.04 14.79
C GLY A 21 -26.82 -4.62 16.21
N CYS A 22 -25.70 -4.58 16.93
CA CYS A 22 -25.52 -4.75 18.38
C CYS A 22 -26.38 -5.81 19.08
N GLN A 23 -25.74 -6.90 19.55
CA GLN A 23 -25.69 -7.27 20.98
C GLN A 23 -25.04 -8.66 21.21
N CYS A 24 -24.32 -8.77 22.34
CA CYS A 24 -23.80 -9.98 23.00
C CYS A 24 -22.57 -10.63 22.30
N ILE A 25 -21.49 -11.04 22.96
CA ILE A 25 -21.40 -11.69 24.28
C ILE A 25 -20.03 -11.36 24.91
N SER A 26 -20.03 -10.65 26.03
CA SER A 26 -18.97 -10.70 27.03
C SER A 26 -19.27 -11.86 27.99
N GLN A 27 -18.37 -12.84 28.11
CA GLN A 27 -18.10 -13.67 29.32
C GLN A 27 -17.51 -15.02 28.90
N ALA A 28 -16.18 -15.13 28.92
CA ALA A 28 -15.49 -16.40 29.20
C ALA A 28 -13.97 -16.21 29.36
N TYR A 29 -13.48 -15.26 30.16
CA TYR A 29 -12.08 -15.27 30.61
C TYR A 29 -11.96 -14.75 32.04
N LEU A 30 -12.44 -15.55 32.99
CA LEU A 30 -12.06 -15.42 34.40
C LEU A 30 -11.50 -16.77 34.84
N THR A 31 -10.17 -16.92 34.76
CA THR A 31 -9.32 -17.42 35.85
C THR A 31 -7.86 -17.54 35.40
N GLY A 32 -6.99 -16.73 35.99
CA GLY A 32 -5.59 -17.09 36.28
C GLY A 32 -4.54 -16.74 35.23
N GLY A 33 -3.82 -15.63 35.41
CA GLY A 33 -2.51 -15.43 34.78
C GLY A 33 -2.05 -13.99 34.64
N ARG A 34 -1.22 -13.55 35.60
CA ARG A 34 -0.15 -12.51 35.53
C ARG A 34 -0.25 -11.40 34.46
N HIS A 35 -0.38 -10.17 34.96
CA HIS A 35 0.05 -8.88 34.38
C HIS A 35 0.14 -8.79 32.84
N MET A 36 -0.94 -8.35 32.20
CA MET A 36 -0.86 -7.72 30.88
C MET A 36 -0.82 -6.21 31.07
N ALA A 37 0.28 -5.57 30.67
CA ALA A 37 0.31 -4.12 30.53
C ALA A 37 -0.72 -3.74 29.45
N GLN A 38 -1.82 -3.14 29.86
CA GLN A 38 -2.84 -2.60 28.96
C GLN A 38 -2.25 -1.38 28.25
N HIS A 39 -2.14 -1.44 26.92
CA HIS A 39 -2.01 -0.26 26.09
C HIS A 39 -2.99 -0.37 24.92
N GLY A 40 -4.19 0.18 25.12
CA GLY A 40 -5.18 0.55 24.08
C GLY A 40 -5.96 -0.59 23.41
N ASP A 41 -7.21 -0.30 23.00
CA ASP A 41 -8.11 -1.18 22.23
C ASP A 41 -7.63 -1.36 20.76
N TRP A 42 -6.39 -1.80 20.54
CA TRP A 42 -5.89 -2.08 19.19
C TRP A 42 -5.22 -3.45 19.10
N THR A 43 -5.43 -4.11 17.96
CA THR A 43 -4.87 -5.42 17.64
C THR A 43 -3.66 -5.24 16.73
N PHE A 44 -2.50 -5.69 17.18
CA PHE A 44 -1.30 -5.80 16.34
C PHE A 44 -1.48 -6.88 15.28
N LEU A 45 -1.21 -6.57 14.01
CA LEU A 45 -1.25 -7.55 12.92
C LEU A 45 0.14 -8.14 12.65
N TYR A 46 1.07 -7.34 12.13
CA TYR A 46 2.46 -7.71 11.92
C TYR A 46 3.33 -6.47 11.75
N ASP A 47 4.63 -6.64 11.96
CA ASP A 47 5.68 -5.66 11.67
C ASP A 47 6.73 -6.40 10.83
N ASN A 48 7.00 -5.90 9.62
CA ASN A 48 7.97 -6.48 8.71
C ASN A 48 9.00 -5.43 8.33
N LYS A 49 10.28 -5.79 8.44
CA LYS A 49 11.41 -4.94 8.07
C LYS A 49 12.13 -5.57 6.89
N GLU A 50 12.35 -4.77 5.86
CA GLU A 50 13.13 -5.13 4.69
C GLU A 50 14.11 -4.01 4.35
N GLU A 51 15.20 -4.36 3.69
CA GLU A 51 16.08 -3.40 3.06
C GLU A 51 15.53 -3.05 1.67
N THR A 52 15.40 -1.77 1.37
CA THR A 52 14.89 -1.26 0.10
C THR A 52 15.91 -0.34 -0.55
N THR A 53 15.83 -0.22 -1.87
CA THR A 53 16.60 0.77 -2.62
C THR A 53 15.72 1.98 -2.86
N THR A 54 16.21 3.16 -2.46
CA THR A 54 15.51 4.44 -2.70
C THR A 54 16.36 5.35 -3.55
N ARG A 55 15.76 5.92 -4.60
CA ARG A 55 16.36 6.98 -5.42
C ARG A 55 15.56 8.25 -5.23
N TYR A 56 16.25 9.34 -4.88
CA TYR A 56 15.69 10.69 -4.90
C TYR A 56 16.08 11.35 -6.21
N VAL A 57 15.10 11.78 -6.98
CA VAL A 57 15.32 12.43 -8.27
C VAL A 57 14.60 13.76 -8.26
N SER A 58 15.31 14.80 -8.68
CA SER A 58 14.78 16.13 -8.88
C SER A 58 15.09 16.54 -10.31
N PHE A 59 14.06 16.91 -11.06
CA PHE A 59 14.22 17.45 -12.41
C PHE A 59 13.19 18.55 -12.67
N ILE A 60 13.47 19.37 -13.66
CA ILE A 60 12.59 20.46 -14.11
C ILE A 60 12.22 20.15 -15.55
N GLY A 61 10.93 19.98 -15.81
CA GLY A 61 10.35 19.91 -17.14
C GLY A 61 9.95 21.29 -17.67
N GLU A 62 9.26 21.31 -18.81
CA GLU A 62 8.66 22.50 -19.40
C GLU A 62 7.45 22.98 -18.59
N GLU A 63 6.66 22.05 -18.05
CA GLU A 63 5.43 22.31 -17.31
C GLU A 63 5.70 22.53 -15.81
N ALA A 64 6.53 21.68 -15.20
CA ALA A 64 6.74 21.74 -13.75
C ALA A 64 8.09 21.19 -13.28
N ARG A 65 8.40 21.52 -12.02
CA ARG A 65 9.45 20.85 -11.25
C ARG A 65 8.90 19.58 -10.60
N HIS A 66 9.64 18.49 -10.71
CA HIS A 66 9.32 17.20 -10.13
C HIS A 66 10.41 16.80 -9.13
N ASP A 67 10.03 16.66 -7.85
CA ASP A 67 10.87 16.03 -6.82
C ASP A 67 10.21 14.70 -6.43
N ILE A 68 10.81 13.58 -6.82
CA ILE A 68 10.25 12.26 -6.60
C ILE A 68 11.20 11.34 -5.84
N ALA A 69 10.63 10.45 -5.04
CA ALA A 69 11.31 9.31 -4.45
C ALA A 69 10.78 8.04 -5.10
N ILE A 70 11.69 7.21 -5.63
CA ILE A 70 11.38 5.90 -6.19
C ILE A 70 11.91 4.86 -5.22
N ILE A 71 11.01 4.07 -4.64
CA ILE A 71 11.32 3.04 -3.65
C ILE A 71 11.07 1.68 -4.29
N GLN A 72 12.13 0.90 -4.41
CA GLN A 72 12.09 -0.47 -4.94
C GLN A 72 12.10 -1.47 -3.77
N THR A 73 11.10 -2.34 -3.77
CA THR A 73 10.88 -3.38 -2.75
C THR A 73 10.38 -4.66 -3.43
N GLN A 74 10.60 -5.80 -2.76
CA GLN A 74 10.06 -7.08 -3.18
C GLN A 74 8.54 -7.22 -2.93
N ASN A 75 7.96 -6.39 -2.05
CA ASN A 75 6.54 -6.47 -1.67
C ASN A 75 5.56 -6.02 -2.75
N PHE A 76 6.03 -5.31 -3.79
CA PHE A 76 5.20 -4.80 -4.88
C PHE A 76 5.35 -5.56 -6.20
N TYR A 77 5.86 -6.80 -6.16
CA TYR A 77 5.89 -7.73 -7.30
C TYR A 77 6.57 -7.16 -8.57
N GLY A 78 7.67 -6.43 -8.38
CA GLY A 78 8.42 -5.80 -9.47
C GLY A 78 7.92 -4.41 -9.86
N LYS A 79 6.88 -3.88 -9.20
CA LYS A 79 6.51 -2.47 -9.26
C LYS A 79 7.34 -1.64 -8.27
N SER A 80 7.44 -0.35 -8.53
CA SER A 80 8.09 0.63 -7.66
C SER A 80 7.04 1.50 -6.97
N LEU A 81 7.27 1.87 -5.71
CA LEU A 81 6.50 2.93 -5.06
C LEU A 81 7.11 4.27 -5.47
N VAL A 82 6.34 5.09 -6.16
CA VAL A 82 6.74 6.43 -6.59
C VAL A 82 5.99 7.46 -5.75
N LEU A 83 6.75 8.28 -5.04
CA LEU A 83 6.25 9.37 -4.20
C LEU A 83 6.67 10.70 -4.82
N ASN A 84 5.70 11.57 -5.10
CA ASN A 84 5.95 12.99 -5.34
C ASN A 84 6.08 13.71 -4.01
N ILE A 85 7.27 14.23 -3.73
CA ILE A 85 7.64 14.83 -2.44
C ILE A 85 6.96 16.19 -2.27
N LEU A 86 6.73 16.93 -3.36
CA LEU A 86 6.10 18.25 -3.31
C LEU A 86 4.60 18.14 -2.99
N THR A 87 3.91 17.23 -3.67
CA THR A 87 2.46 17.06 -3.53
C THR A 87 2.06 16.02 -2.48
N HIS A 88 3.03 15.29 -1.93
CA HIS A 88 2.83 14.19 -0.98
C HIS A 88 1.93 13.07 -1.51
N ARG A 89 1.84 12.93 -2.84
CA ARG A 89 1.05 11.88 -3.52
C ARG A 89 1.95 10.73 -3.94
N MET A 90 1.43 9.53 -3.84
CA MET A 90 2.18 8.32 -4.16
C MET A 90 1.32 7.31 -4.92
N ALA A 91 1.99 6.51 -5.74
CA ALA A 91 1.38 5.39 -6.46
C ALA A 91 2.37 4.23 -6.57
N ILE A 92 1.86 3.01 -6.64
CA ILE A 92 2.65 1.81 -6.95
C ILE A 92 2.59 1.61 -8.47
N LEU A 93 3.71 1.86 -9.14
CA LEU A 93 3.81 1.92 -10.59
C LEU A 93 4.72 0.82 -11.13
N GLY A 94 4.27 0.15 -12.19
CA GLY A 94 5.09 -0.61 -13.11
C GLY A 94 4.96 -0.07 -14.52
N GLN A 95 5.76 -0.63 -15.45
CA GLN A 95 5.81 -0.19 -16.85
C GLN A 95 4.43 -0.14 -17.53
N LYS A 96 3.55 -1.11 -17.26
CA LYS A 96 2.20 -1.15 -17.85
C LYS A 96 1.27 -0.04 -17.35
N ASP A 97 1.45 0.41 -16.09
CA ASP A 97 0.59 1.44 -15.52
C ASP A 97 0.90 2.82 -16.14
N LEU A 98 2.11 2.99 -16.70
CA LEU A 98 2.50 4.21 -17.42
C LEU A 98 1.78 4.36 -18.78
N ASP A 99 1.29 3.25 -19.34
CA ASP A 99 0.55 3.22 -20.61
C ASP A 99 -0.96 3.49 -20.42
N GLU A 100 -1.45 3.49 -19.18
CA GLU A 100 -2.87 3.71 -18.88
C GLU A 100 -3.21 5.21 -18.98
N PRO A 101 -4.10 5.62 -19.91
CA PRO A 101 -4.45 7.03 -20.09
C PRO A 101 -5.11 7.62 -18.85
N GLY A 102 -4.66 8.80 -18.40
CA GLY A 102 -5.24 9.51 -17.25
C GLY A 102 -4.81 8.99 -15.87
N TYR A 103 -4.07 7.87 -15.80
CA TYR A 103 -3.74 7.24 -14.53
C TYR A 103 -2.79 8.09 -13.66
N LEU A 104 -1.75 8.68 -14.26
CA LEU A 104 -0.79 9.51 -13.50
C LEU A 104 -1.41 10.84 -13.11
N GLU A 105 -2.23 11.40 -14.00
CA GLU A 105 -3.00 12.62 -13.81
C GLU A 105 -3.90 12.47 -12.57
N GLU A 106 -4.64 11.35 -12.45
CA GLU A 106 -5.50 11.08 -11.30
C GLU A 106 -4.68 10.76 -10.03
N ALA A 107 -3.71 9.86 -10.13
CA ALA A 107 -2.94 9.39 -8.97
C ALA A 107 -2.17 10.54 -8.29
N PHE A 108 -1.53 11.38 -9.10
CA PHE A 108 -0.73 12.50 -8.63
C PHE A 108 -1.44 13.86 -8.68
N ASN A 109 -2.69 13.91 -9.14
CA ASN A 109 -3.49 15.14 -9.26
C ASN A 109 -2.71 16.26 -9.95
N MET A 110 -2.27 15.98 -11.16
CA MET A 110 -1.45 16.85 -12.00
C MET A 110 -2.08 16.98 -13.39
N THR A 111 -1.65 17.97 -14.15
CA THR A 111 -2.11 18.18 -15.52
C THR A 111 -1.56 17.10 -16.46
N GLU A 112 -2.15 16.96 -17.64
CA GLU A 112 -1.68 16.01 -18.67
C GLU A 112 -0.23 16.28 -19.10
N GLY A 113 0.17 17.55 -19.20
CA GLY A 113 1.55 17.94 -19.54
C GLY A 113 2.55 17.50 -18.47
N GLU A 114 2.29 17.86 -17.21
CA GLU A 114 3.11 17.42 -16.07
C GLU A 114 3.18 15.89 -15.97
N ALA A 115 2.06 15.21 -16.20
CA ALA A 115 2.00 13.76 -16.20
C ALA A 115 2.81 13.15 -17.34
N ASN A 116 2.81 13.77 -18.53
CA ASN A 116 3.60 13.27 -19.66
C ASN A 116 5.11 13.36 -19.38
N GLU A 117 5.58 14.46 -18.81
CA GLU A 117 6.99 14.61 -18.40
C GLU A 117 7.40 13.54 -17.39
N LEU A 118 6.57 13.34 -16.34
CA LEU A 118 6.80 12.32 -15.34
C LEU A 118 6.77 10.92 -15.96
N ARG A 119 5.84 10.66 -16.88
CA ARG A 119 5.71 9.39 -17.62
C ARG A 119 6.96 9.07 -18.41
N GLU A 120 7.47 10.02 -19.18
CA GLU A 120 8.69 9.86 -19.97
C GLU A 120 9.91 9.56 -19.09
N PHE A 121 10.05 10.28 -17.98
CA PHE A 121 11.10 10.03 -17.02
C PHE A 121 10.99 8.62 -16.38
N LEU A 122 9.79 8.22 -15.98
CA LEU A 122 9.54 6.94 -15.32
C LEU A 122 9.79 5.76 -16.26
N ARG A 123 9.47 5.87 -17.56
CA ARG A 123 9.76 4.79 -18.54
C ARG A 123 11.23 4.38 -18.56
N LEU A 124 12.14 5.32 -18.31
CA LEU A 124 13.59 5.06 -18.27
C LEU A 124 14.09 4.63 -16.89
N SER A 125 13.27 4.77 -15.85
CA SER A 125 13.71 4.74 -14.45
C SER A 125 13.13 3.63 -13.59
N ILE A 126 12.00 3.01 -13.98
CA ILE A 126 11.31 1.95 -13.22
C ILE A 126 11.13 0.64 -13.99
#